data_AF-A0A354WKA0-F1
#
_entry.id   AF-A0A354WKA0-F1
#
_cell.length_a   1.000
_cell.length_b   1.000
_cell.length_c   1.000
_cell.angle_alpha   90.00
_cell.angle_beta   90.00
_cell.angle_gamma   90.00
#
_symmetry.space_group_name_H-M   'P 1'
#
loop_
_entity.id
_entity.type
_entity.pdbx_description
1 polymer ?
#
loop_
_entity_poly.entity_id
_entity_poly.type
_entity_poly.pdbx_seq_one_letter_code
_entity_poly.pdbx_strand_id
1 'polypeptide(L)'
;LIHKPTGIVVACQEERSQIQNREKCMRMLASKLYEMEQERLDSEVTGLRRSQVGTGMRNERIRTYNFPQGRVTDHRVGLTLYRIDAVMDGDLDEIINALATADQAEKLKSAHQ
;
A
#
# COMPACT_ATOMS: atom_id res chain seq x y z
N LEU A 1 30.51 -4.25 18.61
CA LEU A 1 30.62 -4.04 17.15
C LEU A 1 29.54 -3.04 16.73
N ILE A 2 29.90 -2.02 15.94
CA ILE A 2 28.99 -0.94 15.53
C ILE A 2 28.89 -0.95 14.01
N HIS A 3 27.67 -1.01 13.49
CA HIS A 3 27.41 -0.80 12.07
C HIS A 3 27.23 0.69 11.80
N LYS A 4 28.30 1.36 11.34
CA LYS A 4 28.33 2.81 11.17
C LYS A 4 27.20 3.37 10.29
N PRO A 5 26.81 2.75 9.15
CA PRO A 5 25.76 3.30 8.29
C PRO A 5 24.38 3.38 8.96
N THR A 6 24.03 2.38 9.76
CA THR A 6 22.69 2.32 10.42
C THR A 6 22.73 2.70 11.90
N GLY A 7 23.92 2.93 12.47
CA GLY A 7 24.11 3.21 13.89
C GLY A 7 23.89 2.01 14.83
N ILE A 8 23.55 0.82 14.31
CA ILE A 8 23.22 -0.35 15.14
C ILE A 8 24.45 -0.82 15.91
N VAL A 9 24.30 -0.93 17.24
CA VAL A 9 25.32 -1.45 18.13
C VAL A 9 24.94 -2.87 18.58
N VAL A 10 25.89 -3.79 18.45
CA VAL A 10 25.77 -5.18 18.90
C VAL A 10 26.99 -5.53 19.75
N ALA A 11 26.75 -6.10 20.94
CA ALA A 11 27.80 -6.58 21.83
C ALA A 11 27.53 -8.03 22.22
N CYS A 12 28.60 -8.82 22.34
CA CYS A 12 28.59 -10.21 22.79
C CYS A 12 29.82 -10.45 23.65
N GLN A 13 29.63 -11.04 24.83
CA GLN A 13 30.69 -11.36 25.81
C GLN A 13 30.52 -12.77 26.39
N GLU A 14 30.04 -13.70 25.58
CA GLU A 14 29.71 -15.06 26.06
C GLU A 14 30.92 -16.00 26.06
N GLU A 15 31.81 -15.86 25.09
CA GLU A 15 32.92 -16.79 24.87
C GLU A 15 34.23 -16.28 25.46
N ARG A 16 35.13 -17.22 25.80
CA ARG A 16 36.51 -16.88 26.20
C ARG A 16 37.34 -16.30 25.06
N SER A 17 37.05 -16.68 23.81
CA SER A 17 37.78 -16.20 22.62
C SER A 17 37.12 -14.96 22.00
N GLN A 18 37.93 -13.94 21.72
CA GLN A 18 37.48 -12.75 20.99
C GLN A 18 36.98 -13.07 19.58
N ILE A 19 37.57 -14.07 18.90
CA ILE A 19 37.19 -14.44 17.54
C ILE A 19 35.75 -15.00 17.55
N GLN A 20 35.45 -15.88 18.51
CA GLN A 20 34.11 -16.47 18.65
C GLN A 20 33.07 -15.41 19.04
N ASN A 21 33.41 -14.48 19.94
CA ASN A 21 32.54 -13.34 20.26
C ASN A 21 32.30 -12.42 19.06
N ARG A 22 33.32 -12.23 18.20
CA ARG A 22 33.19 -11.44 16.97
C ARG A 22 32.26 -12.11 15.97
N GLU A 23 32.39 -13.41 15.74
CA GLU A 23 31.51 -14.18 14.85
C GLU A 23 30.05 -14.15 15.33
N LYS A 24 29.82 -14.29 16.65
CA LYS A 24 28.47 -14.13 17.24
C LYS A 24 27.93 -12.72 17.03
N CYS A 25 28.73 -11.67 17.31
CA CYS A 25 28.33 -10.28 17.06
C CYS A 25 27.97 -10.05 15.59
N MET A 26 28.71 -10.62 14.64
CA MET A 26 28.44 -10.46 13.20
C MET A 26 27.12 -11.12 12.81
N ARG A 27 26.84 -12.33 13.32
CA ARG A 27 25.55 -13.01 13.10
C ARG A 27 24.38 -12.20 13.66
N MET A 28 24.49 -11.72 14.90
CA MET A 28 23.49 -10.88 15.53
C MET A 28 23.27 -9.56 14.78
N LEU A 29 24.35 -8.94 14.28
CA LEU A 29 24.24 -7.73 13.47
C LEU A 29 23.52 -8.00 12.15
N ALA A 30 23.86 -9.09 11.46
CA ALA A 30 23.21 -9.47 10.21
C ALA A 30 21.71 -9.70 10.40
N SER A 31 21.30 -10.40 11.46
CA SER A 31 19.88 -10.59 11.80
C SER A 31 19.17 -9.27 12.04
N LYS A 32 19.76 -8.36 12.83
CA LYS A 32 19.15 -7.04 13.08
C LYS A 32 19.01 -6.17 11.83
N LEU A 33 20.01 -6.19 10.95
CA LEU A 33 19.96 -5.45 9.68
C LEU A 33 18.86 -6.01 8.77
N TYR A 34 18.74 -7.33 8.73
CA TYR A 34 17.70 -7.99 7.96
C TYR A 34 16.29 -7.65 8.48
N GLU A 35 16.08 -7.74 9.79
CA GLU A 35 14.81 -7.35 10.44
C GLU A 35 14.44 -5.90 10.13
N MET A 36 15.40 -4.97 10.22
CA MET A 36 15.18 -3.55 9.93
C MET A 36 14.74 -3.31 8.48
N GLU A 37 15.41 -3.94 7.50
CA GLU A 37 15.01 -3.81 6.10
C GLU A 37 13.68 -4.49 5.80
N GLN A 38 13.42 -5.64 6.42
CA GLN A 38 12.13 -6.31 6.30
C GLN A 38 11.00 -5.43 6.84
N GLU A 39 11.18 -4.85 8.04
CA GLU A 39 10.20 -3.93 8.62
C GLU A 39 9.99 -2.69 7.75
N ARG A 40 11.06 -2.14 7.16
CA ARG A 40 10.96 -1.03 6.20
C ARG A 40 10.08 -1.41 5.00
N LEU A 41 10.37 -2.53 4.34
CA LEU A 41 9.59 -3.01 3.19
C LEU A 41 8.14 -3.29 3.56
N ASP A 42 7.90 -3.97 4.68
CA ASP A 42 6.56 -4.29 5.17
C ASP A 42 5.78 -3.00 5.50
N SER A 43 6.44 -1.99 6.08
CA SER A 43 5.83 -0.70 6.38
C SER A 43 5.43 0.06 5.12
N GLU A 44 6.26 0.04 4.07
CA GLU A 44 5.98 0.68 2.78
C GLU A 44 4.78 0.03 2.10
N VAL A 45 4.77 -1.31 2.03
CA VAL A 45 3.66 -2.07 1.44
C VAL A 45 2.37 -1.88 2.24
N THR A 46 2.46 -1.96 3.57
CA THR A 46 1.29 -1.81 4.46
C THR A 46 0.72 -0.39 4.39
N GLY A 47 1.58 0.63 4.37
CA GLY A 47 1.18 2.02 4.22
C GLY A 47 0.46 2.26 2.90
N LEU A 48 1.03 1.78 1.80
CA LEU A 48 0.42 1.89 0.47
C LEU A 48 -0.95 1.19 0.43
N ARG A 49 -1.02 -0.06 0.92
CA ARG A 49 -2.27 -0.83 0.96
C ARG A 49 -3.34 -0.16 1.82
N ARG A 50 -2.96 0.36 2.99
CA ARG A 50 -3.88 1.05 3.90
C ARG A 50 -4.46 2.31 3.25
N SER A 51 -3.66 3.04 2.48
CA SER A 51 -4.16 4.21 1.74
C SER A 51 -5.14 3.85 0.61
N GLN A 52 -4.94 2.69 -0.05
CA GLN A 52 -5.83 2.24 -1.13
C GLN A 52 -7.17 1.69 -0.63
N VAL A 53 -7.17 0.97 0.50
CA VAL A 53 -8.37 0.35 1.06
C VAL A 53 -9.18 1.32 1.92
N GLY A 54 -8.51 2.31 2.52
CA GLY A 54 -9.13 3.24 3.47
C GLY A 54 -9.45 2.55 4.80
N THR A 55 -10.46 3.05 5.50
CA THR A 55 -10.90 2.54 6.81
C THR A 55 -11.98 1.45 6.70
N GLY A 56 -12.46 1.18 5.48
CA GLY A 56 -13.54 0.20 5.23
C GLY A 56 -14.93 0.68 5.65
N MET A 57 -15.06 1.96 6.04
CA MET A 57 -16.31 2.54 6.50
C MET A 57 -17.26 2.85 5.33
N ARG A 58 -18.57 2.81 5.58
CA ARG A 58 -19.61 2.96 4.54
C ARG A 58 -19.62 4.33 3.85
N ASN A 59 -19.14 5.37 4.55
CA ASN A 59 -18.99 6.73 4.04
C ASN A 59 -17.82 6.87 3.04
N GLU A 60 -16.85 5.96 3.05
CA GLU A 60 -15.68 5.98 2.17
C GLU A 60 -15.87 5.14 0.89
N ARG A 61 -17.06 4.59 0.66
CA ARG A 61 -17.30 3.77 -0.53
C ARG A 61 -17.14 4.59 -1.81
N ILE A 62 -16.34 4.06 -2.72
CA ILE A 62 -16.19 4.63 -4.07
C ILE A 62 -17.38 4.30 -4.98
N ARG A 63 -18.15 3.26 -4.67
CA ARG A 63 -19.25 2.79 -5.53
C ARG A 63 -20.39 2.20 -4.71
N THR A 64 -21.61 2.30 -5.23
CA THR A 64 -22.81 1.69 -4.67
C THR A 64 -23.51 0.86 -5.72
N TYR A 65 -23.68 -0.43 -5.45
CA TYR A 65 -24.43 -1.38 -6.25
C TYR A 65 -25.82 -1.55 -5.63
N ASN A 66 -26.86 -1.12 -6.34
CA ASN A 66 -28.24 -1.18 -5.88
C ASN A 66 -29.05 -2.13 -6.77
N PHE A 67 -29.10 -3.40 -6.35
CA PHE A 67 -29.79 -4.47 -7.06
C PHE A 67 -31.31 -4.23 -7.22
N PRO A 68 -32.07 -3.84 -6.17
CA PRO A 68 -33.50 -3.56 -6.32
C PRO A 68 -33.84 -2.50 -7.37
N GLN A 69 -32.93 -1.54 -7.60
CA GLN A 69 -33.12 -0.45 -8.58
C GLN A 69 -32.29 -0.65 -9.85
N GLY A 70 -31.65 -1.81 -10.01
CA GLY A 70 -30.90 -2.17 -11.21
C GLY A 70 -29.70 -1.26 -11.52
N ARG A 71 -29.15 -0.53 -10.54
CA ARG A 71 -28.18 0.55 -10.80
C ARG A 71 -26.86 0.44 -10.06
N VAL A 72 -25.83 1.05 -10.65
CA VAL A 72 -24.50 1.22 -10.08
C VAL A 72 -24.15 2.70 -10.11
N THR A 73 -23.75 3.26 -8.97
CA THR A 73 -23.31 4.65 -8.85
C THR A 73 -21.84 4.69 -8.41
N ASP A 74 -20.96 5.31 -9.19
CA ASP A 74 -19.57 5.60 -8.81
C ASP A 74 -19.48 7.03 -8.25
N HIS A 75 -19.13 7.14 -6.98
CA HIS A 75 -19.13 8.40 -6.23
C HIS A 75 -17.93 9.28 -6.51
N ARG A 76 -16.87 8.75 -7.14
CA ARG A 76 -15.67 9.53 -7.47
C ARG A 76 -15.92 10.56 -8.57
N VAL A 77 -16.79 10.21 -9.52
CA VAL A 77 -17.15 11.04 -10.68
C VAL A 77 -18.65 11.36 -10.75
N GLY A 78 -19.46 10.85 -9.81
CA GLY A 78 -20.91 11.05 -9.79
C GLY A 78 -21.66 10.30 -10.90
N LEU A 79 -21.06 9.29 -11.52
CA LEU A 79 -21.66 8.52 -12.62
C LEU A 79 -22.67 7.51 -12.09
N THR A 80 -23.87 7.46 -12.66
CA THR A 80 -24.89 6.44 -12.34
C THR A 80 -25.34 5.71 -13.60
N LEU A 81 -25.23 4.38 -13.59
CA LEU A 81 -25.63 3.48 -14.68
C LEU A 81 -26.78 2.59 -14.23
N TYR A 82 -27.83 2.45 -15.05
CA TYR A 82 -29.00 1.60 -14.80
C TYR A 82 -28.89 0.25 -15.51
N ARG A 83 -27.76 -0.43 -15.32
CA ARG A 83 -27.44 -1.71 -15.97
C ARG A 83 -26.53 -2.55 -15.07
N ILE A 84 -26.94 -2.77 -13.84
CA ILE A 84 -26.13 -3.51 -12.85
C ILE A 84 -25.73 -4.90 -13.34
N ASP A 85 -26.61 -5.61 -14.04
CA ASP A 85 -26.33 -6.98 -14.49
C ASP A 85 -25.16 -7.01 -15.48
N ALA A 86 -25.18 -6.15 -16.50
CA ALA A 86 -24.07 -6.02 -17.46
C ALA A 86 -22.74 -5.63 -16.77
N VAL A 87 -22.80 -4.72 -15.80
CA VAL A 87 -21.62 -4.30 -15.02
C VAL A 87 -21.06 -5.46 -14.19
N MET A 88 -21.93 -6.30 -13.62
CA MET A 88 -21.54 -7.48 -12.86
C MET A 88 -21.03 -8.61 -13.75
N ASP A 89 -21.50 -8.68 -14.99
CA ASP A 89 -21.03 -9.62 -16.02
C ASP A 89 -19.72 -9.18 -16.70
N GLY A 90 -19.21 -7.97 -16.38
CA GLY A 90 -17.88 -7.50 -16.77
C GLY A 90 -17.85 -6.32 -17.74
N ASP A 91 -19.01 -5.78 -18.15
CA ASP A 91 -19.09 -4.54 -18.94
C ASP A 91 -18.74 -3.32 -18.07
N LEU A 92 -17.44 -3.07 -17.92
CA LEU A 92 -16.88 -2.00 -17.08
C LEU A 92 -16.34 -0.81 -17.88
N ASP A 93 -16.34 -0.89 -19.21
CA ASP A 93 -15.66 0.06 -20.08
C ASP A 93 -16.15 1.50 -19.85
N GLU A 94 -17.45 1.70 -19.72
CA GLU A 94 -18.01 3.04 -19.48
C GLU A 94 -17.54 3.63 -18.14
N ILE A 95 -17.47 2.81 -17.10
CA ILE A 95 -17.03 3.24 -15.78
C ILE A 95 -15.54 3.59 -15.82
N ILE A 96 -14.72 2.73 -16.42
CA ILE A 96 -13.26 2.91 -16.51
C ILE A 96 -12.94 4.15 -17.35
N ASN A 97 -13.58 4.32 -18.50
CA ASN A 97 -13.35 5.45 -19.39
C ASN A 97 -13.74 6.78 -18.72
N ALA A 98 -14.86 6.83 -17.99
CA ALA A 98 -15.26 8.02 -17.25
C ALA A 98 -14.24 8.38 -16.16
N LEU A 99 -13.73 7.39 -15.41
CA LEU A 99 -12.70 7.60 -14.38
C LEU A 99 -11.37 8.05 -14.97
N ALA A 100 -10.92 7.43 -16.06
CA ALA A 100 -9.68 7.79 -16.74
C ALA A 100 -9.74 9.23 -17.29
N THR A 101 -10.88 9.62 -17.88
CA THR A 101 -11.10 10.98 -18.38
C THR A 101 -11.06 12.00 -17.25
N ALA A 102 -11.71 11.71 -16.11
CA ALA A 102 -11.69 12.58 -14.95
C ALA A 102 -10.28 12.75 -14.36
N ASP A 103 -9.53 11.66 -14.22
CA ASP A 103 -8.13 11.69 -13.75
C ASP A 103 -7.22 12.49 -14.69
N GLN A 104 -7.37 12.31 -16.00
CA GLN A 104 -6.61 13.07 -16.99
C GLN A 104 -6.95 14.57 -16.94
N ALA A 105 -8.24 14.92 -16.77
CA ALA A 105 -8.66 16.30 -16.63
C ALA A 105 -8.06 16.96 -15.37
N GLU A 106 -8.03 16.25 -14.24
CA GLU A 106 -7.41 16.76 -13.01
C GLU A 106 -5.89 16.94 -13.14
N LYS A 107 -5.19 15.98 -13.78
CA LYS A 107 -3.75 16.10 -14.06
C LYS A 107 -3.42 17.28 -14.99
N LEU A 108 -4.28 17.56 -15.97
CA LEU A 108 -4.10 18.71 -16.85
C LEU A 108 -4.32 20.02 -16.09
N LYS A 109 -5.32 20.10 -15.21
CA LYS A 109 -5.54 21.29 -14.37
C LYS A 109 -4.36 21.56 -13.44
N SER A 110 -3.82 20.54 -12.79
CA SER A 110 -2.68 20.70 -11.88
C SER A 110 -1.38 21.06 -12.61
N ALA A 111 -1.23 20.69 -13.88
CA ALA A 111 -0.10 21.09 -14.71
C ALA A 111 -0.19 22.53 -15.23
N HIS A 112 -1.38 23.15 -15.23
CA HIS A 112 -1.60 24.54 -15.64
C HIS A 112 -1.68 25.53 -14.45
N GLN A 113 -1.53 25.04 -13.21
CA GLN A 113 -1.33 25.85 -12.01
C GLN A 113 0.14 25.91 -11.64
#